data_AF-A0A1V6SPJ8-F1
#
_entry.id   AF-A0A1V6SPJ8-F1
#
_cell.length_a   1.000
_cell.length_b   1.000
_cell.length_c   1.000
_cell.angle_alpha   90.00
_cell.angle_beta   90.00
_cell.angle_gamma   90.00
#
_symmetry.space_group_name_H-M   'P 1'
#
loop_
_entity.id
_entity.type
_entity.pdbx_description
1 polymer ?
#
loop_
_entity_poly.entity_id
_entity_poly.type
_entity_poly.pdbx_seq_one_letter_code
_entity_poly.pdbx_strand_id
1 'polypeptide(L)'
;MEHLFLPFIRVILNLDDPARLLATFQEFESNPSAISAEDRVRFLDFPDFSTQEANISAATTLSKEELLKKAAQSPGGLTSSEIELLHSRYWGRISFPEDIRFDCFDNLTLVSDEHCSQPLERLERFRSSFYAEFEADAFKTAEAEISRREDEIREAEDRADLAQILEHGHPWLRQLWQEDEGKKPWGYAIFQSPQWKLEDPERQELYEQKQSNLFHWAHLAIGSGTKIRSRWYLEGLDLPSRIDSGESFVLTLNQLRKQFNHLRSQPPKKQAPFLFMDMAEGKIDAIPEGITGGLLRNVFLYLDHSAAASVFDSRGPDDAWIWAVDQDYDLESRDPSSSGYRGYLRVRLQQLLNHFYVARRWHAGEWSMEDLWKAAQKDPHNASFVSMRDEEIFAQNLNREVATAMKRSEDKTSIRTVRLNTC
;
A
#
# COMPACT_ATOMS: atom_id res chain seq x y z
N MET A 1 -1.20 -20.07 -27.08
CA MET A 1 -0.37 -19.44 -28.15
C MET A 1 -1.12 -18.34 -28.88
N GLU A 2 -2.34 -18.55 -29.39
CA GLU A 2 -3.12 -17.49 -30.08
C GLU A 2 -3.27 -16.20 -29.25
N HIS A 3 -3.67 -16.35 -27.97
CA HIS A 3 -3.79 -15.23 -27.03
C HIS A 3 -2.47 -14.50 -26.73
N LEU A 4 -1.30 -15.09 -27.03
CA LEU A 4 0.00 -14.44 -26.85
C LEU A 4 0.35 -13.46 -27.98
N PHE A 5 -0.23 -13.63 -29.17
CA PHE A 5 0.03 -12.74 -30.30
C PHE A 5 -0.93 -11.53 -30.33
N LEU A 6 -2.12 -11.65 -29.74
CA LEU A 6 -3.07 -10.53 -29.59
C LEU A 6 -2.47 -9.25 -28.99
N PRO A 7 -1.64 -9.30 -27.92
CA PRO A 7 -1.06 -8.09 -27.34
C PRO A 7 0.14 -7.52 -28.13
N PHE A 8 0.56 -8.13 -29.23
CA PHE A 8 1.66 -7.58 -30.03
C PHE A 8 1.27 -6.21 -30.55
N ILE A 9 2.18 -5.24 -30.45
CA ILE A 9 1.96 -3.88 -30.93
C ILE A 9 1.64 -3.89 -32.42
N ARG A 10 2.28 -4.78 -33.19
CA ARG A 10 1.96 -4.96 -34.62
C ARG A 10 0.50 -5.37 -34.84
N VAL A 11 -0.05 -6.25 -33.99
CA VAL A 11 -1.45 -6.68 -34.09
C VAL A 11 -2.39 -5.56 -33.66
N ILE A 12 -2.09 -4.87 -32.56
CA ILE A 12 -2.88 -3.73 -32.06
C ILE A 12 -2.96 -2.61 -33.11
N LEU A 13 -1.88 -2.35 -33.83
CA LEU A 13 -1.81 -1.36 -34.90
C LEU A 13 -2.35 -1.87 -36.25
N ASN A 14 -2.92 -3.08 -36.30
CA ASN A 14 -3.41 -3.74 -37.52
C ASN A 14 -2.33 -3.89 -38.61
N LEU A 15 -1.07 -4.03 -38.21
CA LEU A 15 0.07 -4.28 -39.10
C LEU A 15 0.28 -5.77 -39.36
N ASP A 16 -0.21 -6.64 -38.47
CA ASP A 16 -0.21 -8.09 -38.63
C ASP A 16 -1.49 -8.74 -38.10
N ASP A 17 -1.70 -9.99 -38.51
CA ASP A 17 -2.84 -10.80 -38.12
C ASP A 17 -2.39 -11.92 -37.15
N PRO A 18 -3.02 -12.05 -35.96
CA PRO A 18 -2.59 -13.00 -34.93
C PRO A 18 -2.73 -14.46 -35.37
N ALA A 19 -3.72 -14.79 -36.21
CA ALA A 19 -3.90 -16.15 -36.72
C ALA A 19 -2.80 -16.54 -37.70
N ARG A 20 -2.35 -15.60 -38.55
CA ARG A 20 -1.18 -15.79 -39.41
C ARG A 20 0.10 -15.96 -38.61
N LEU A 21 0.33 -15.13 -37.59
CA LEU A 21 1.50 -15.27 -36.71
C LEU A 21 1.53 -16.65 -36.03
N LEU A 22 0.38 -17.14 -35.57
CA LEU A 22 0.28 -18.47 -34.98
C LEU A 22 0.60 -19.58 -35.99
N ALA A 23 0.05 -19.50 -37.21
CA ALA A 23 0.32 -20.49 -38.25
C ALA A 23 1.81 -20.54 -38.61
N THR A 24 2.43 -19.38 -38.82
CA THR A 24 3.87 -19.27 -39.09
C THR A 24 4.71 -19.76 -37.90
N PHE A 25 4.31 -19.46 -36.66
CA PHE A 25 5.00 -19.99 -35.48
C PHE A 25 4.99 -21.52 -35.48
N GLN A 26 3.83 -22.14 -35.70
CA GLN A 26 3.69 -23.60 -35.72
C GLN A 26 4.52 -24.27 -36.82
N GLU A 27 4.65 -23.62 -37.97
CA GLU A 27 5.47 -24.12 -39.08
C GLU A 27 6.97 -24.10 -38.75
N PHE A 28 7.45 -23.00 -38.12
CA PHE A 28 8.88 -22.77 -37.94
C PHE A 28 9.41 -23.02 -36.53
N GLU A 29 8.58 -23.36 -35.54
CA GLU A 29 9.00 -23.57 -34.15
C GLU A 29 10.14 -24.60 -34.03
N SER A 30 10.13 -25.64 -34.87
CA SER A 30 11.16 -26.69 -34.90
C SER A 30 12.39 -26.33 -35.76
N ASN A 31 12.31 -25.28 -36.58
CA ASN A 31 13.41 -24.83 -37.43
C ASN A 31 13.45 -23.29 -37.56
N PRO A 32 13.82 -22.56 -36.48
CA PRO A 32 13.78 -21.10 -36.46
C PRO A 32 14.76 -20.45 -37.45
N SER A 33 15.80 -21.15 -37.90
CA SER A 33 16.79 -20.59 -38.83
C SER A 33 16.26 -20.42 -40.27
N ALA A 34 15.10 -21.01 -40.58
CA ALA A 34 14.47 -20.89 -41.90
C ALA A 34 13.56 -19.66 -42.05
N ILE A 35 13.38 -18.84 -40.99
CA ILE A 35 12.49 -17.69 -41.05
C ILE A 35 13.11 -16.53 -41.84
N SER A 36 12.26 -15.72 -42.47
CA SER A 36 12.68 -14.50 -43.17
C SER A 36 13.05 -13.37 -42.20
N ALA A 37 13.75 -12.35 -42.71
CA ALA A 37 14.06 -11.14 -41.93
C ALA A 37 12.79 -10.36 -41.55
N GLU A 38 11.77 -10.38 -42.42
CA GLU A 38 10.45 -9.81 -42.17
C GLU A 38 9.72 -10.56 -41.06
N ASP A 39 9.75 -11.89 -41.06
CA ASP A 39 9.12 -12.69 -40.01
C ASP A 39 9.84 -12.52 -38.67
N ARG A 40 11.16 -12.27 -38.69
CA ARG A 40 11.89 -11.90 -37.47
C ARG A 40 11.32 -10.63 -36.85
N VAL A 41 11.11 -9.58 -37.64
CA VAL A 41 10.50 -8.32 -37.17
C VAL A 41 9.12 -8.56 -36.59
N ARG A 42 8.31 -9.41 -37.24
CA ARG A 42 6.98 -9.80 -36.76
C ARG A 42 7.01 -10.50 -35.41
N PHE A 43 7.84 -11.54 -35.27
CA PHE A 43 7.87 -12.35 -34.05
C PHE A 43 8.53 -11.66 -32.86
N LEU A 44 9.49 -10.78 -33.13
CA LEU A 44 10.08 -9.90 -32.12
C LEU A 44 9.18 -8.71 -31.77
N ASP A 45 8.05 -8.53 -32.48
CA ASP A 45 7.13 -7.42 -32.31
C ASP A 45 7.84 -6.06 -32.43
N PHE A 46 8.65 -5.90 -33.47
CA PHE A 46 9.34 -4.65 -33.79
C PHE A 46 8.59 -3.86 -34.87
N PRO A 47 8.76 -2.53 -34.95
CA PRO A 47 8.33 -1.80 -36.14
C PRO A 47 9.09 -2.26 -37.39
N ASP A 48 8.62 -1.88 -38.58
CA ASP A 48 9.39 -2.15 -39.80
C ASP A 48 10.79 -1.50 -39.77
N PHE A 49 11.70 -1.98 -40.62
CA PHE A 49 13.10 -1.53 -40.59
C PHE A 49 13.26 -0.02 -40.79
N SER A 50 12.43 0.61 -41.65
CA SER A 50 12.52 2.05 -41.91
C SER A 50 12.09 2.86 -40.68
N THR A 51 11.04 2.40 -40.00
CA THR A 51 10.57 2.99 -38.74
C THR A 51 11.57 2.77 -37.61
N GLN A 52 12.19 1.59 -37.51
CA GLN A 52 13.28 1.33 -36.54
C GLN A 52 14.43 2.33 -36.75
N GLU A 53 14.92 2.47 -37.98
CA GLU A 53 16.05 3.36 -38.30
C GLU A 53 15.72 4.84 -38.02
N ALA A 54 14.51 5.28 -38.38
CA ALA A 54 14.03 6.63 -38.08
C ALA A 54 13.98 6.90 -36.57
N ASN A 55 13.43 5.95 -35.79
CA ASN A 55 13.30 6.10 -34.34
C ASN A 55 14.66 6.02 -33.61
N ILE A 56 15.57 5.15 -34.08
CA ILE A 56 16.95 5.09 -33.57
C ILE A 56 17.66 6.42 -33.83
N SER A 57 17.60 6.94 -35.06
CA SER A 57 18.24 8.20 -35.44
C SER A 57 17.67 9.41 -34.69
N ALA A 58 16.38 9.36 -34.32
CA ALA A 58 15.74 10.39 -33.51
C ALA A 58 16.19 10.36 -32.05
N ALA A 59 16.52 9.19 -31.51
CA ALA A 59 16.90 9.02 -30.11
C ALA A 59 18.40 9.13 -29.85
N THR A 60 19.25 8.75 -30.81
CA THR A 60 20.70 8.70 -30.64
C THR A 60 21.45 8.89 -31.96
N THR A 61 22.72 9.27 -31.87
CA THR A 61 23.65 9.35 -33.01
C THR A 61 24.43 8.04 -33.23
N LEU A 62 24.24 7.03 -32.37
CA LEU A 62 24.90 5.73 -32.46
C LEU A 62 24.25 4.85 -33.54
N SER A 63 25.02 3.93 -34.11
CA SER A 63 24.44 2.84 -34.90
C SER A 63 23.57 1.92 -34.02
N LYS A 64 22.70 1.11 -34.62
CA LYS A 64 21.90 0.12 -33.90
C LYS A 64 22.80 -0.82 -33.09
N GLU A 65 23.85 -1.35 -33.70
CA GLU A 65 24.80 -2.28 -33.08
C GLU A 65 25.57 -1.62 -31.92
N GLU A 66 26.00 -0.37 -32.10
CA GLU A 66 26.67 0.40 -31.06
C GLU A 66 25.76 0.69 -29.87
N LEU A 67 24.49 1.06 -30.14
CA LEU A 67 23.47 1.26 -29.10
C LEU A 67 23.21 -0.03 -28.31
N LEU A 68 23.02 -1.15 -29.01
CA LEU A 68 22.78 -2.46 -28.39
C LEU A 68 23.96 -2.90 -27.51
N LYS A 69 25.18 -2.77 -28.04
CA LYS A 69 26.40 -3.08 -27.28
C LYS A 69 26.55 -2.18 -26.05
N LYS A 70 26.30 -0.88 -26.21
CA LYS A 70 26.32 0.09 -25.10
C LYS A 70 25.31 -0.29 -24.01
N ALA A 71 24.08 -0.62 -24.39
CA ALA A 71 23.04 -1.03 -23.45
C ALA A 71 23.42 -2.30 -22.69
N ALA A 72 23.88 -3.34 -23.39
CA ALA A 72 24.25 -4.61 -22.77
C ALA A 72 25.50 -4.51 -21.86
N GLN A 73 26.49 -3.68 -22.22
CA GLN A 73 27.78 -3.63 -21.52
C GLN A 73 27.90 -2.48 -20.52
N SER A 74 27.14 -1.40 -20.69
CA SER A 74 27.25 -0.18 -19.88
C SER A 74 25.90 0.55 -19.79
N PRO A 75 24.85 -0.09 -19.24
CA PRO A 75 23.49 0.45 -19.23
C PRO A 75 23.37 1.80 -18.52
N GLY A 76 24.17 2.06 -17.49
CA GLY A 76 24.21 3.36 -16.80
C GLY A 76 24.66 4.53 -17.68
N GLY A 77 25.30 4.27 -18.82
CA GLY A 77 25.69 5.28 -19.80
C GLY A 77 24.60 5.64 -20.82
N LEU A 78 23.46 4.96 -20.80
CA LEU A 78 22.34 5.25 -21.71
C LEU A 78 21.66 6.57 -21.34
N THR A 79 21.28 7.35 -22.35
CA THR A 79 20.41 8.52 -22.16
C THR A 79 18.96 8.09 -21.93
N SER A 80 18.11 9.00 -21.43
CA SER A 80 16.69 8.69 -21.23
C SER A 80 15.98 8.33 -22.54
N SER A 81 16.31 8.99 -23.65
CA SER A 81 15.74 8.69 -24.97
C SER A 81 16.20 7.34 -25.51
N GLU A 82 17.46 6.97 -25.29
CA GLU A 82 17.97 5.63 -25.65
C GLU A 82 17.27 4.52 -24.87
N ILE A 83 17.05 4.75 -23.57
CA ILE A 83 16.32 3.82 -22.70
C ILE A 83 14.86 3.67 -23.12
N GLU A 84 14.15 4.78 -23.34
CA GLU A 84 12.75 4.76 -23.78
C GLU A 84 12.61 4.03 -25.13
N LEU A 85 13.55 4.25 -26.05
CA LEU A 85 13.59 3.55 -27.34
C LEU A 85 13.77 2.03 -27.16
N LEU A 86 14.74 1.59 -26.34
CA LEU A 86 15.00 0.17 -26.12
C LEU A 86 13.87 -0.52 -25.35
N HIS A 87 13.33 0.14 -24.32
CA HIS A 87 12.19 -0.35 -23.56
C HIS A 87 10.93 -0.48 -24.43
N SER A 88 10.70 0.48 -25.32
CA SER A 88 9.64 0.41 -26.33
C SER A 88 9.99 -0.49 -27.52
N ARG A 89 11.12 -1.21 -27.50
CA ARG A 89 11.55 -2.13 -28.57
C ARG A 89 11.51 -1.48 -29.97
N TYR A 90 12.04 -0.25 -30.03
CA TYR A 90 12.13 0.63 -31.21
C TYR A 90 10.84 1.27 -31.69
N TRP A 91 9.70 1.00 -31.08
CA TRP A 91 8.43 1.61 -31.46
C TRP A 91 8.37 3.13 -31.25
N GLY A 92 9.27 3.66 -30.41
CA GLY A 92 9.24 5.05 -30.01
C GLY A 92 8.02 5.33 -29.13
N ARG A 93 7.59 6.59 -29.10
CA ARG A 93 6.50 7.03 -28.22
C ARG A 93 5.15 6.70 -28.84
N ILE A 94 4.64 5.50 -28.61
CA ILE A 94 3.28 5.13 -29.00
C ILE A 94 2.29 5.50 -27.90
N SER A 95 1.30 6.31 -28.26
CA SER A 95 0.08 6.49 -27.47
C SER A 95 -0.91 5.38 -27.83
N PHE A 96 -1.17 4.48 -26.89
CA PHE A 96 -2.25 3.49 -27.02
C PHE A 96 -3.51 4.03 -26.34
N PRO A 97 -4.71 3.64 -26.80
CA PRO A 97 -5.88 3.62 -25.92
C PRO A 97 -5.54 2.74 -24.72
N GLU A 98 -5.69 3.27 -23.50
CA GLU A 98 -5.16 2.68 -22.25
C GLU A 98 -5.66 1.24 -21.97
N ASP A 99 -6.75 0.78 -22.59
CA ASP A 99 -7.40 -0.52 -22.33
C ASP A 99 -6.72 -1.76 -22.97
N ILE A 100 -6.02 -1.64 -24.11
CA ILE A 100 -5.81 -2.81 -24.98
C ILE A 100 -4.70 -3.76 -24.49
N ARG A 101 -3.69 -3.26 -23.76
CA ARG A 101 -2.50 -4.06 -23.38
C ARG A 101 -2.67 -4.88 -22.10
N PHE A 102 -3.54 -4.48 -21.18
CA PHE A 102 -3.67 -5.14 -19.87
C PHE A 102 -4.49 -6.44 -19.94
N ASP A 103 -5.54 -6.49 -20.77
CA ASP A 103 -6.49 -7.61 -20.80
C ASP A 103 -5.90 -8.97 -21.26
N CYS A 104 -4.83 -8.99 -22.05
CA CYS A 104 -4.40 -10.24 -22.71
C CYS A 104 -3.62 -11.20 -21.79
N PHE A 105 -2.80 -10.68 -20.87
CA PHE A 105 -2.06 -11.50 -19.90
C PHE A 105 -2.95 -11.96 -18.75
N ASP A 106 -3.92 -11.13 -18.35
CA ASP A 106 -4.92 -11.47 -17.34
C ASP A 106 -5.79 -12.65 -17.81
N ASN A 107 -6.18 -12.68 -19.09
CA ASN A 107 -6.92 -13.82 -19.66
C ASN A 107 -6.15 -15.15 -19.64
N LEU A 108 -4.81 -15.14 -19.68
CA LEU A 108 -3.98 -16.35 -19.64
C LEU A 108 -3.72 -16.84 -18.21
N THR A 109 -3.64 -15.92 -17.25
CA THR A 109 -3.46 -16.25 -15.82
C THR A 109 -4.75 -16.76 -15.17
N LEU A 110 -5.93 -16.43 -15.71
CA LEU A 110 -7.23 -16.93 -15.25
C LEU A 110 -7.42 -18.45 -15.40
N VAL A 111 -6.59 -19.15 -16.19
CA VAL A 111 -6.69 -20.61 -16.40
C VAL A 111 -5.82 -21.38 -15.41
N SER A 112 -4.50 -21.15 -15.42
CA SER A 112 -3.54 -21.57 -14.39
C SER A 112 -2.14 -21.02 -14.68
N ASP A 113 -1.30 -20.86 -13.65
CA ASP A 113 0.09 -20.40 -13.78
C ASP A 113 0.92 -21.28 -14.72
N GLU A 114 0.71 -22.60 -14.68
CA GLU A 114 1.44 -23.55 -15.52
C GLU A 114 0.97 -23.51 -16.98
N HIS A 115 -0.32 -23.22 -17.22
CA HIS A 115 -0.86 -23.00 -18.55
C HIS A 115 -0.38 -21.68 -19.17
N CYS A 116 -0.04 -20.69 -18.35
CA CYS A 116 0.55 -19.42 -18.80
C CYS A 116 2.05 -19.55 -19.09
N SER A 117 2.78 -20.24 -18.22
CA SER A 117 4.26 -20.33 -18.27
C SER A 117 4.75 -21.10 -19.50
N GLN A 118 4.13 -22.23 -19.84
CA GLN A 118 4.60 -23.09 -20.93
C GLN A 118 4.52 -22.41 -22.32
N PRO A 119 3.42 -21.75 -22.74
CA PRO A 119 3.37 -21.00 -23.99
C PRO A 119 4.37 -19.82 -24.05
N LEU A 120 4.59 -19.12 -22.94
CA LEU A 120 5.55 -18.01 -22.86
C LEU A 120 6.98 -18.51 -23.04
N GLU A 121 7.36 -19.58 -22.35
CA GLU A 121 8.69 -20.19 -22.50
C GLU A 121 8.95 -20.71 -23.92
N ARG A 122 7.92 -21.28 -24.57
CA ARG A 122 8.01 -21.72 -25.97
C ARG A 122 8.27 -20.54 -26.91
N LEU A 123 7.48 -19.47 -26.77
CA LEU A 123 7.66 -18.26 -27.57
C LEU A 123 9.03 -17.61 -27.32
N GLU A 124 9.49 -17.56 -26.07
CA GLU A 124 10.78 -16.95 -25.73
C GLU A 124 11.96 -17.77 -26.24
N ARG A 125 11.88 -19.11 -26.17
CA ARG A 125 12.89 -19.99 -26.77
C ARG A 125 12.96 -19.80 -28.29
N PHE A 126 11.82 -19.65 -28.94
CA PHE A 126 11.74 -19.34 -30.36
C PHE A 126 12.38 -17.98 -30.68
N ARG A 127 12.00 -16.92 -29.95
CA ARG A 127 12.53 -15.56 -30.10
C ARG A 127 14.02 -15.43 -29.83
N SER A 128 14.53 -16.20 -28.86
CA SER A 128 15.96 -16.23 -28.49
C SER A 128 16.88 -16.49 -29.69
N SER A 129 16.38 -17.23 -30.70
CA SER A 129 17.14 -17.55 -31.92
C SER A 129 17.21 -16.40 -32.93
N PHE A 130 16.43 -15.32 -32.73
CA PHE A 130 16.31 -14.22 -33.69
C PHE A 130 17.02 -12.95 -33.27
N TYR A 131 17.33 -12.79 -31.99
CA TYR A 131 18.00 -11.59 -31.52
C TYR A 131 19.37 -11.45 -32.17
N ALA A 132 19.72 -10.22 -32.57
CA ALA A 132 21.09 -9.91 -32.94
C ALA A 132 22.00 -9.98 -31.70
N GLU A 133 23.32 -9.93 -31.94
CA GLU A 133 24.30 -9.80 -30.87
C GLU A 133 23.92 -8.63 -29.95
N PHE A 134 23.86 -8.89 -28.65
CA PHE A 134 23.43 -7.96 -27.59
C PHE A 134 21.96 -7.49 -27.63
N GLU A 135 21.13 -7.86 -28.60
CA GLU A 135 19.77 -7.30 -28.73
C GLU A 135 18.84 -7.72 -27.58
N ALA A 136 18.86 -9.00 -27.20
CA ALA A 136 18.09 -9.50 -26.05
C ALA A 136 18.56 -8.86 -24.73
N ASP A 137 19.87 -8.87 -24.51
CA ASP A 137 20.47 -8.32 -23.30
C ASP A 137 20.25 -6.81 -23.19
N ALA A 138 20.29 -6.07 -24.30
CA ALA A 138 20.03 -4.64 -24.34
C ALA A 138 18.62 -4.29 -23.87
N PHE A 139 17.59 -5.04 -24.28
CA PHE A 139 16.22 -4.78 -23.80
C PHE A 139 16.09 -5.08 -22.31
N LYS A 140 16.59 -6.23 -21.87
CA LYS A 140 16.54 -6.62 -20.45
C LYS A 140 17.29 -5.64 -19.56
N THR A 141 18.46 -5.19 -19.99
CA THR A 141 19.27 -4.20 -19.24
C THR A 141 18.66 -2.81 -19.28
N ALA A 142 18.04 -2.40 -20.38
CA ALA A 142 17.30 -1.14 -20.45
C ALA A 142 16.08 -1.13 -19.51
N GLU A 143 15.31 -2.21 -19.46
CA GLU A 143 14.19 -2.37 -18.51
C GLU A 143 14.67 -2.30 -17.06
N ALA A 144 15.73 -3.05 -16.71
CA ALA A 144 16.32 -3.00 -15.38
C ALA A 144 16.85 -1.60 -15.01
N GLU A 145 17.40 -0.87 -15.98
CA GLU A 145 17.91 0.49 -15.81
C GLU A 145 16.79 1.53 -15.60
N ILE A 146 15.62 1.36 -16.25
CA ILE A 146 14.42 2.17 -15.95
C ILE A 146 14.02 1.99 -14.50
N SER A 147 13.80 0.73 -14.09
CA SER A 147 13.40 0.40 -12.72
C SER A 147 14.40 0.98 -11.70
N ARG A 148 15.70 0.84 -11.96
CA ARG A 148 16.76 1.42 -11.11
C ARG A 148 16.62 2.95 -10.98
N ARG A 149 16.42 3.68 -12.08
CA ARG A 149 16.30 5.15 -12.07
C ARG A 149 15.02 5.60 -11.38
N GLU A 150 13.91 4.91 -11.62
CA GLU A 150 12.64 5.18 -10.94
C GLU A 150 12.75 4.96 -9.43
N ASP A 151 13.42 3.89 -9.02
CA ASP A 151 13.70 3.62 -7.61
C ASP A 151 14.60 4.70 -7.00
N GLU A 152 15.63 5.18 -7.71
CA GLU A 152 16.47 6.29 -7.25
C GLU A 152 15.70 7.61 -7.08
N ILE A 153 14.82 7.94 -8.02
CA ILE A 153 13.95 9.12 -7.94
C ILE A 153 13.02 8.98 -6.74
N ARG A 154 12.34 7.83 -6.62
CA ARG A 154 11.42 7.53 -5.52
C ARG A 154 12.14 7.61 -4.18
N GLU A 155 13.34 7.04 -4.05
CA GLU A 155 14.16 7.12 -2.85
C GLU A 155 14.57 8.56 -2.52
N ALA A 156 14.89 9.38 -3.52
CA ALA A 156 15.22 10.79 -3.31
C ALA A 156 14.01 11.60 -2.84
N GLU A 157 12.84 11.41 -3.46
CA GLU A 157 11.56 12.00 -3.06
C GLU A 157 11.19 11.58 -1.63
N ASP A 158 11.30 10.29 -1.35
CA ASP A 158 11.06 9.70 -0.03
C ASP A 158 11.97 10.28 1.06
N ARG A 159 13.26 10.51 0.75
CA ARG A 159 14.20 11.17 1.67
C ARG A 159 13.84 12.63 1.91
N ALA A 160 13.42 13.34 0.87
CA ALA A 160 13.01 14.75 0.97
C ALA A 160 11.71 14.89 1.78
N ASP A 161 10.70 14.06 1.51
CA ASP A 161 9.45 13.97 2.28
C ASP A 161 9.75 13.67 3.75
N LEU A 162 10.60 12.66 4.04
CA LEU A 162 10.99 12.35 5.41
C LEU A 162 11.67 13.53 6.11
N ALA A 163 12.60 14.23 5.46
CA ALA A 163 13.24 15.40 6.04
C ALA A 163 12.21 16.49 6.38
N GLN A 164 11.26 16.75 5.47
CA GLN A 164 10.18 17.71 5.67
C GLN A 164 9.26 17.32 6.85
N ILE A 165 8.88 16.04 6.97
CA ILE A 165 8.07 15.54 8.09
C ILE A 165 8.81 15.71 9.40
N LEU A 166 10.09 15.33 9.44
CA LEU A 166 10.88 15.45 10.65
C LEU A 166 11.07 16.92 11.06
N GLU A 167 11.05 17.87 10.13
CA GLU A 167 11.13 19.31 10.43
C GLU A 167 9.79 19.92 10.84
N HIS A 168 8.71 19.64 10.10
CA HIS A 168 7.43 20.37 10.19
C HIS A 168 6.23 19.53 10.63
N GLY A 169 6.36 18.20 10.70
CA GLY A 169 5.31 17.31 11.14
C GLY A 169 5.02 17.42 12.65
N HIS A 170 3.99 16.71 13.11
CA HIS A 170 3.64 16.69 14.51
C HIS A 170 4.82 16.15 15.37
N PRO A 171 5.17 16.76 16.52
CA PRO A 171 6.41 16.43 17.25
C PRO A 171 6.60 14.95 17.60
N TRP A 172 5.52 14.24 17.93
CA TRP A 172 5.60 12.81 18.26
C TRP A 172 5.98 11.93 17.05
N LEU A 173 5.78 12.37 15.81
CA LEU A 173 6.21 11.63 14.62
C LEU A 173 7.73 11.54 14.55
N ARG A 174 8.42 12.62 14.92
CA ARG A 174 9.89 12.64 15.03
C ARG A 174 10.36 11.68 16.12
N GLN A 175 9.69 11.70 17.28
CA GLN A 175 9.98 10.78 18.38
C GLN A 175 9.77 9.32 17.96
N LEU A 176 8.64 9.01 17.32
CA LEU A 176 8.34 7.67 16.80
C LEU A 176 9.43 7.20 15.84
N TRP A 177 9.80 8.05 14.86
CA TRP A 177 10.81 7.70 13.86
C TRP A 177 12.18 7.41 14.49
N GLN A 178 12.57 8.18 15.50
CA GLN A 178 13.82 8.00 16.22
C GLN A 178 13.83 6.73 17.08
N GLU A 179 12.76 6.47 17.84
CA GLU A 179 12.65 5.29 18.72
C GLU A 179 12.60 3.97 17.94
N ASP A 180 11.92 3.97 16.79
CA ASP A 180 11.72 2.77 15.99
C ASP A 180 12.66 2.69 14.76
N GLU A 181 13.59 3.64 14.65
CA GLU A 181 14.57 3.78 13.55
C GLU A 181 13.93 3.75 12.16
N GLY A 182 12.66 4.14 12.07
CA GLY A 182 11.86 3.99 10.85
C GLY A 182 11.78 2.56 10.34
N LYS A 183 11.93 1.54 11.18
CA LYS A 183 11.93 0.11 10.82
C LYS A 183 10.70 -0.64 11.26
N LYS A 184 10.03 -0.20 12.33
CA LYS A 184 8.85 -0.90 12.87
C LYS A 184 7.56 -0.27 12.33
N PRO A 185 6.50 -1.08 12.11
CA PRO A 185 5.17 -0.54 11.93
C PRO A 185 4.67 0.11 13.21
N TRP A 186 3.62 0.91 13.08
CA TRP A 186 2.90 1.51 14.19
C TRP A 186 1.40 1.43 13.96
N GLY A 187 0.63 1.35 15.04
CA GLY A 187 -0.83 1.21 14.96
C GLY A 187 -1.35 0.23 15.99
N TYR A 188 -2.35 -0.57 15.62
CA TYR A 188 -3.15 -1.36 16.55
C TYR A 188 -3.43 -2.75 16.01
N ALA A 189 -3.70 -3.68 16.92
CA ALA A 189 -4.41 -4.90 16.57
C ALA A 189 -5.92 -4.65 16.65
N ILE A 190 -6.68 -5.28 15.76
CA ILE A 190 -8.13 -5.11 15.63
C ILE A 190 -8.83 -6.47 15.49
N PHE A 191 -9.89 -6.68 16.26
CA PHE A 191 -10.86 -7.74 16.00
C PHE A 191 -12.05 -7.16 15.23
N GLN A 192 -12.54 -7.89 14.23
CA GLN A 192 -13.72 -7.50 13.46
C GLN A 192 -14.83 -8.51 13.68
N SER A 193 -16.03 -8.06 14.06
CA SER A 193 -17.19 -8.94 14.19
C SER A 193 -17.54 -9.59 12.83
N PRO A 194 -17.84 -10.89 12.76
CA PRO A 194 -18.16 -11.53 11.48
C PRO A 194 -19.58 -11.18 11.03
N GLN A 195 -20.45 -10.80 11.98
CA GLN A 195 -21.85 -10.46 11.73
C GLN A 195 -21.98 -9.33 10.72
N TRP A 196 -21.09 -8.33 10.79
CA TRP A 196 -21.15 -7.19 9.89
C TRP A 196 -20.82 -7.59 8.43
N LYS A 197 -19.88 -8.52 8.23
CA LYS A 197 -19.51 -9.01 6.89
C LYS A 197 -20.57 -9.92 6.27
N LEU A 198 -21.27 -10.68 7.12
CA LEU A 198 -22.30 -11.64 6.68
C LEU A 198 -23.61 -10.96 6.27
N GLU A 199 -23.92 -9.78 6.83
CA GLU A 199 -25.16 -9.06 6.56
C GLU A 199 -25.18 -8.38 5.19
N ASP A 200 -24.05 -7.85 4.72
CA ASP A 200 -23.97 -7.09 3.46
C ASP A 200 -22.51 -6.94 2.96
N PRO A 201 -22.05 -7.78 2.01
CA PRO A 201 -20.70 -7.69 1.45
C PRO A 201 -20.41 -6.38 0.70
N GLU A 202 -21.40 -5.75 0.06
CA GLU A 202 -21.21 -4.47 -0.64
C GLU A 202 -20.97 -3.32 0.35
N ARG A 203 -21.55 -3.41 1.55
CA ARG A 203 -21.18 -2.50 2.64
C ARG A 203 -19.73 -2.65 3.07
N GLN A 204 -19.11 -3.82 2.86
CA GLN A 204 -17.72 -4.00 3.28
C GLN A 204 -16.76 -3.08 2.52
N GLU A 205 -16.85 -3.10 1.20
CA GLU A 205 -16.04 -2.26 0.34
C GLU A 205 -16.30 -0.77 0.62
N LEU A 206 -17.57 -0.38 0.79
CA LEU A 206 -17.92 1.01 1.10
C LEU A 206 -17.37 1.48 2.45
N TYR A 207 -17.39 0.62 3.48
CA TYR A 207 -16.78 0.93 4.77
C TYR A 207 -15.28 1.13 4.62
N GLU A 208 -14.59 0.22 3.95
CA GLU A 208 -13.14 0.26 3.74
C GLU A 208 -12.74 1.53 2.98
N GLN A 209 -13.51 1.90 1.96
CA GLN A 209 -13.33 3.15 1.22
C GLN A 209 -13.49 4.38 2.13
N LYS A 210 -14.58 4.45 2.91
CA LYS A 210 -14.83 5.57 3.84
C LYS A 210 -13.78 5.65 4.94
N GLN A 211 -13.41 4.52 5.53
CA GLN A 211 -12.38 4.43 6.56
C GLN A 211 -11.02 4.86 6.01
N SER A 212 -10.64 4.37 4.83
CA SER A 212 -9.41 4.74 4.14
C SER A 212 -9.35 6.25 3.86
N ASN A 213 -10.47 6.84 3.42
CA ASN A 213 -10.58 8.28 3.22
C ASN A 213 -10.39 9.05 4.55
N LEU A 214 -11.05 8.63 5.63
CA LEU A 214 -10.89 9.26 6.96
C LEU A 214 -9.44 9.19 7.46
N PHE A 215 -8.78 8.04 7.29
CA PHE A 215 -7.37 7.89 7.65
C PHE A 215 -6.44 8.68 6.74
N HIS A 216 -6.74 8.79 5.44
CA HIS A 216 -5.98 9.63 4.53
C HIS A 216 -5.97 11.09 5.02
N TRP A 217 -7.14 11.65 5.35
CA TRP A 217 -7.22 13.01 5.89
C TRP A 217 -6.56 13.15 7.25
N ALA A 218 -6.68 12.15 8.13
CA ALA A 218 -6.00 12.16 9.42
C ALA A 218 -4.46 12.15 9.28
N HIS A 219 -3.92 11.36 8.35
CA HIS A 219 -2.49 11.33 8.03
C HIS A 219 -1.99 12.68 7.50
N LEU A 220 -2.76 13.32 6.61
CA LEU A 220 -2.45 14.66 6.13
C LEU A 220 -2.46 15.68 7.27
N ALA A 221 -3.42 15.59 8.18
CA ALA A 221 -3.56 16.51 9.30
C ALA A 221 -2.38 16.44 10.30
N ILE A 222 -1.88 15.23 10.59
CA ILE A 222 -0.69 15.08 11.45
C ILE A 222 0.63 15.29 10.70
N GLY A 223 0.58 15.37 9.36
CA GLY A 223 1.76 15.53 8.52
C GLY A 223 2.68 14.31 8.54
N SER A 224 2.14 13.10 8.49
CA SER A 224 2.95 11.86 8.53
C SER A 224 3.67 11.54 7.23
N GLY A 225 3.46 12.33 6.18
CA GLY A 225 3.94 12.11 4.80
C GLY A 225 3.78 10.66 4.31
N THR A 226 4.60 10.23 3.35
CA THR A 226 4.48 8.92 2.73
C THR A 226 5.21 7.84 3.54
N LYS A 227 6.43 8.11 4.00
CA LYS A 227 7.27 7.11 4.71
C LYS A 227 6.73 6.69 6.07
N ILE A 228 6.24 7.62 6.89
CA ILE A 228 5.68 7.24 8.20
C ILE A 228 4.27 6.67 8.01
N ARG A 229 3.48 7.21 7.07
CA ARG A 229 2.15 6.67 6.73
C ARG A 229 2.21 5.23 6.25
N SER A 230 3.14 4.87 5.38
CA SER A 230 3.24 3.49 4.86
C SER A 230 3.58 2.45 5.94
N ARG A 231 4.04 2.91 7.11
CA ARG A 231 4.30 2.08 8.29
C ARG A 231 3.09 1.97 9.23
N TRP A 232 2.05 2.75 9.01
CA TRP A 232 0.82 2.65 9.80
C TRP A 232 0.08 1.36 9.43
N TYR A 233 -0.40 0.64 10.43
CA TYR A 233 -0.95 -0.69 10.23
C TYR A 233 -2.06 -1.03 11.24
N LEU A 234 -3.12 -1.65 10.73
CA LEU A 234 -4.14 -2.32 11.53
C LEU A 234 -4.03 -3.83 11.32
N GLU A 235 -3.52 -4.53 12.32
CA GLU A 235 -3.41 -5.99 12.27
C GLU A 235 -4.75 -6.62 12.61
N GLY A 236 -5.41 -7.19 11.59
CA GLY A 236 -6.59 -8.03 11.80
C GLY A 236 -6.24 -9.29 12.57
N LEU A 237 -6.94 -9.52 13.68
CA LEU A 237 -6.79 -10.72 14.50
C LEU A 237 -7.98 -11.66 14.34
N ASP A 238 -7.69 -12.96 14.36
CA ASP A 238 -8.72 -14.00 14.29
C ASP A 238 -9.56 -14.03 15.57
N LEU A 239 -10.88 -14.13 15.38
CA LEU A 239 -11.81 -14.28 16.48
C LEU A 239 -11.65 -15.64 17.15
N PRO A 240 -11.82 -15.72 18.49
CA PRO A 240 -11.91 -17.00 19.16
C PRO A 240 -13.13 -17.79 18.65
N SER A 241 -12.96 -19.10 18.49
CA SER A 241 -13.93 -20.03 17.88
C SER A 241 -15.27 -20.19 18.63
N ARG A 242 -15.46 -19.50 19.76
CA ARG A 242 -16.63 -19.60 20.66
C ARG A 242 -17.45 -18.31 20.79
N ILE A 243 -17.26 -17.33 19.90
CA ILE A 243 -18.13 -16.14 19.92
C ILE A 243 -19.46 -16.52 19.27
N ASP A 244 -20.43 -16.93 20.10
CA ASP A 244 -21.81 -17.10 19.65
C ASP A 244 -22.43 -15.73 19.33
N SER A 245 -23.16 -15.65 18.23
CA SER A 245 -23.76 -14.42 17.71
C SER A 245 -24.80 -13.77 18.63
N GLY A 246 -25.26 -14.49 19.66
CA GLY A 246 -26.22 -14.03 20.66
C GLY A 246 -25.62 -13.62 22.00
N GLU A 247 -24.29 -13.67 22.18
CA GLU A 247 -23.67 -13.25 23.43
C GLU A 247 -23.75 -11.74 23.66
N SER A 248 -23.86 -11.33 24.94
CA SER A 248 -23.81 -9.90 25.28
C SER A 248 -22.45 -9.29 24.92
N PHE A 249 -22.44 -8.02 24.51
CA PHE A 249 -21.23 -7.27 24.16
C PHE A 249 -20.09 -7.41 25.18
N VAL A 250 -20.40 -7.39 26.48
CA VAL A 250 -19.40 -7.52 27.56
C VAL A 250 -18.76 -8.90 27.57
N LEU A 251 -19.54 -9.97 27.33
CA LEU A 251 -19.02 -11.33 27.23
C LEU A 251 -18.10 -11.47 26.02
N THR A 252 -18.51 -10.94 24.86
CA THR A 252 -17.67 -10.90 23.66
C THR A 252 -16.33 -10.23 23.95
N LEU A 253 -16.34 -9.04 24.56
CA LEU A 253 -15.09 -8.35 24.91
C LEU A 253 -14.20 -9.17 25.86
N ASN A 254 -14.77 -9.91 26.81
CA ASN A 254 -13.98 -10.77 27.69
C ASN A 254 -13.30 -11.92 26.96
N GLN A 255 -13.98 -12.52 25.97
CA GLN A 255 -13.37 -13.53 25.12
C GLN A 255 -12.22 -12.93 24.30
N LEU A 256 -12.43 -11.74 23.73
CA LEU A 256 -11.40 -11.02 22.96
C LEU A 256 -10.19 -10.63 23.84
N ARG A 257 -10.40 -10.19 25.07
CA ARG A 257 -9.31 -9.91 26.03
C ARG A 257 -8.46 -11.14 26.29
N LYS A 258 -9.08 -12.29 26.51
CA LYS A 258 -8.37 -13.57 26.71
C LYS A 258 -7.52 -13.92 25.48
N GLN A 259 -8.10 -13.81 24.28
CA GLN A 259 -7.40 -14.08 23.03
C GLN A 259 -6.24 -13.10 22.80
N PHE A 260 -6.48 -11.80 22.98
CA PHE A 260 -5.45 -10.78 22.83
C PHE A 260 -4.30 -10.98 23.82
N ASN A 261 -4.61 -11.28 25.09
CA ASN A 261 -3.60 -11.54 26.11
C ASN A 261 -2.78 -12.80 25.81
N HIS A 262 -3.40 -13.83 25.23
CA HIS A 262 -2.69 -14.99 24.72
C HIS A 262 -1.72 -14.61 23.59
N LEU A 263 -2.16 -13.86 22.58
CA LEU A 263 -1.30 -13.43 21.47
C LEU A 263 -0.21 -12.45 21.92
N ARG A 264 -0.49 -11.63 22.93
CA ARG A 264 0.45 -10.68 23.53
C ARG A 264 1.59 -11.37 24.27
N SER A 265 1.34 -12.53 24.89
CA SER A 265 2.37 -13.30 25.60
C SER A 265 3.28 -14.10 24.66
N GLN A 266 2.88 -14.27 23.39
CA GLN A 266 3.71 -14.89 22.36
C GLN A 266 4.82 -13.93 21.86
N PRO A 267 5.92 -14.48 21.31
CA PRO A 267 6.94 -13.68 20.63
C PRO A 267 6.33 -12.83 19.51
N PRO A 268 6.76 -11.55 19.35
CA PRO A 268 6.25 -10.70 18.28
C PRO A 268 6.50 -11.27 16.88
N LYS A 269 5.50 -11.14 16.00
CA LYS A 269 5.69 -11.33 14.56
C LYS A 269 6.65 -10.28 14.00
N LYS A 270 7.57 -10.72 13.14
CA LYS A 270 8.31 -9.82 12.23
C LYS A 270 7.45 -9.61 10.97
N GLN A 271 7.67 -8.54 10.21
CA GLN A 271 6.96 -8.34 8.94
C GLN A 271 7.48 -9.27 7.84
N ALA A 272 6.60 -9.60 6.88
CA ALA A 272 6.81 -10.59 5.83
C ALA A 272 8.15 -10.50 5.06
N PRO A 273 8.68 -9.33 4.66
CA PRO A 273 9.97 -9.30 3.94
C PRO A 273 11.12 -9.88 4.79
N PHE A 274 11.08 -9.66 6.09
CA PHE A 274 12.08 -10.16 7.04
C PHE A 274 11.80 -11.59 7.47
N LEU A 275 10.54 -12.01 7.54
CA LEU A 275 10.17 -13.40 7.85
C LEU A 275 10.64 -14.36 6.77
N PHE A 276 10.42 -14.03 5.49
CA PHE A 276 10.84 -14.91 4.38
C PHE A 276 12.36 -15.02 4.29
N MET A 277 13.10 -13.92 4.51
CA MET A 277 14.57 -13.98 4.57
C MET A 277 15.08 -14.76 5.78
N ASP A 278 14.52 -14.55 6.97
CA ASP A 278 14.93 -15.30 8.17
C ASP A 278 14.60 -16.80 8.06
N MET A 279 13.49 -17.18 7.41
CA MET A 279 13.18 -18.58 7.12
C MET A 279 14.14 -19.16 6.07
N ALA A 280 14.43 -18.43 4.99
CA ALA A 280 15.38 -18.86 3.96
C ALA A 280 16.82 -19.02 4.49
N GLU A 281 17.20 -18.21 5.48
CA GLU A 281 18.48 -18.26 6.18
C GLU A 281 18.50 -19.25 7.36
N GLY A 282 17.39 -19.94 7.65
CA GLY A 282 17.28 -20.91 8.75
C GLY A 282 17.37 -20.31 10.14
N LYS A 283 17.06 -19.02 10.31
CA LYS A 283 17.09 -18.29 11.59
C LYS A 283 15.86 -18.53 12.46
N ILE A 284 14.75 -18.95 11.85
CA ILE A 284 13.49 -19.28 12.53
C ILE A 284 12.87 -20.54 11.94
N ASP A 285 12.35 -21.42 12.80
CA ASP A 285 11.77 -22.71 12.41
C ASP A 285 10.27 -22.62 12.08
N ALA A 286 9.61 -21.55 12.50
CA ALA A 286 8.18 -21.30 12.27
C ALA A 286 7.87 -19.80 12.30
N ILE A 287 6.76 -19.41 11.64
CA ILE A 287 6.24 -18.04 11.68
C ILE A 287 5.70 -17.77 13.10
N PRO A 288 6.14 -16.71 13.79
CA PRO A 288 5.60 -16.39 15.11
C PRO A 288 4.09 -16.13 15.05
N GLU A 289 3.35 -16.55 16.08
CA GLU A 289 1.89 -16.37 16.14
C GLU A 289 1.46 -15.10 16.87
N GLY A 290 2.39 -14.40 17.55
CA GLY A 290 2.07 -13.22 18.37
C GLY A 290 1.75 -11.94 17.61
N ILE A 291 1.45 -10.87 18.33
CA ILE A 291 1.14 -9.55 17.73
C ILE A 291 2.39 -8.97 17.05
N THR A 292 2.24 -8.36 15.88
CA THR A 292 3.32 -7.73 15.12
C THR A 292 4.10 -6.72 15.97
N GLY A 293 5.43 -6.84 15.95
CA GLY A 293 6.31 -5.93 16.69
C GLY A 293 6.15 -4.47 16.22
N GLY A 294 6.02 -3.53 17.15
CA GLY A 294 5.81 -2.10 16.87
C GLY A 294 4.37 -1.62 17.08
N LEU A 295 3.38 -2.52 16.98
CA LEU A 295 1.99 -2.19 17.29
C LEU A 295 1.77 -2.03 18.80
N LEU A 296 0.74 -1.26 19.17
CA LEU A 296 0.34 -1.11 20.56
C LEU A 296 -0.15 -2.43 21.14
N ARG A 297 0.38 -2.79 22.32
CA ARG A 297 0.07 -4.03 23.06
C ARG A 297 -0.69 -3.79 24.36
N ASN A 298 -0.99 -2.52 24.65
CA ASN A 298 -1.67 -2.06 25.85
C ASN A 298 -3.08 -1.52 25.56
N VAL A 299 -3.62 -1.85 24.38
CA VAL A 299 -4.98 -1.63 23.93
C VAL A 299 -5.20 -2.46 22.66
N PHE A 300 -6.43 -2.89 22.39
CA PHE A 300 -6.82 -3.36 21.06
C PHE A 300 -8.14 -2.73 20.62
N LEU A 301 -8.39 -2.77 19.32
CA LEU A 301 -9.60 -2.21 18.72
C LEU A 301 -10.64 -3.32 18.45
N TYR A 302 -11.91 -2.97 18.54
CA TYR A 302 -13.01 -3.86 18.18
C TYR A 302 -14.00 -3.14 17.25
N LEU A 303 -14.20 -3.72 16.07
CA LEU A 303 -15.17 -3.27 15.07
C LEU A 303 -16.40 -4.17 15.14
N ASP A 304 -17.46 -3.67 15.76
CA ASP A 304 -18.79 -4.27 15.76
C ASP A 304 -19.73 -3.56 14.76
N HIS A 305 -20.97 -4.02 14.69
CA HIS A 305 -22.00 -3.43 13.82
C HIS A 305 -22.23 -1.93 14.14
N SER A 306 -22.19 -1.53 15.42
CA SER A 306 -22.45 -0.14 15.82
C SER A 306 -21.30 0.80 15.42
N ALA A 307 -20.06 0.36 15.61
CA ALA A 307 -18.88 1.09 15.17
C ALA A 307 -18.85 1.20 13.63
N ALA A 308 -19.18 0.13 12.91
CA ALA A 308 -19.28 0.16 11.46
C ALA A 308 -20.38 1.12 10.98
N ALA A 309 -21.57 1.07 11.57
CA ALA A 309 -22.68 1.98 11.31
C ALA A 309 -22.28 3.46 11.51
N SER A 310 -21.45 3.76 12.51
CA SER A 310 -20.98 5.13 12.77
C SER A 310 -20.21 5.73 11.60
N VAL A 311 -19.54 4.91 10.77
CA VAL A 311 -18.83 5.37 9.58
C VAL A 311 -19.81 5.64 8.43
N PHE A 312 -20.84 4.81 8.28
CA PHE A 312 -21.82 4.97 7.22
C PHE A 312 -22.76 6.15 7.44
N ASP A 313 -23.33 6.23 8.64
CA ASP A 313 -24.38 7.16 9.02
C ASP A 313 -23.82 8.51 9.51
N SER A 314 -22.50 8.67 9.45
CA SER A 314 -21.82 9.89 9.85
C SER A 314 -22.31 11.10 9.04
N ARG A 315 -22.64 12.19 9.74
CA ARG A 315 -22.90 13.51 9.11
C ARG A 315 -21.62 14.28 8.86
N GLY A 316 -20.51 13.78 9.40
CA GLY A 316 -19.16 14.30 9.25
C GLY A 316 -18.14 13.39 9.93
N PRO A 317 -16.84 13.65 9.75
CA PRO A 317 -15.77 12.79 10.24
C PRO A 317 -15.76 12.61 11.77
N ASP A 318 -16.33 13.56 12.51
CA ASP A 318 -16.41 13.55 13.98
C ASP A 318 -17.38 12.48 14.53
N ASP A 319 -18.33 12.03 13.72
CA ASP A 319 -19.34 11.04 14.13
C ASP A 319 -18.80 9.60 14.05
N ALA A 320 -17.69 9.38 13.34
CA ALA A 320 -17.11 8.07 13.10
C ALA A 320 -16.18 7.64 14.25
N TRP A 321 -16.45 6.48 14.85
CA TRP A 321 -15.72 5.98 16.02
C TRP A 321 -15.50 4.47 15.98
N ILE A 322 -14.59 3.99 16.82
CA ILE A 322 -14.34 2.57 17.08
C ILE A 322 -14.23 2.30 18.58
N TRP A 323 -14.48 1.06 19.00
CA TRP A 323 -14.22 0.64 20.37
C TRP A 323 -12.72 0.44 20.60
N ALA A 324 -12.18 1.11 21.59
CA ALA A 324 -10.88 0.79 22.17
C ALA A 324 -11.09 0.03 23.48
N VAL A 325 -10.48 -1.15 23.58
CA VAL A 325 -10.71 -2.10 24.68
C VAL A 325 -9.47 -2.17 25.55
N ASP A 326 -9.67 -1.99 26.85
CA ASP A 326 -8.64 -2.22 27.86
C ASP A 326 -8.49 -3.74 28.08
N GLN A 327 -7.36 -4.27 27.63
CA GLN A 327 -6.94 -5.66 27.71
C GLN A 327 -6.69 -6.16 29.13
N ASP A 328 -6.32 -5.25 30.04
CA ASP A 328 -5.97 -5.57 31.43
C ASP A 328 -7.14 -5.27 32.38
N TYR A 329 -8.30 -4.87 31.85
CA TYR A 329 -9.50 -4.62 32.64
C TYR A 329 -10.04 -5.89 33.28
N ASP A 330 -10.14 -5.89 34.60
CA ASP A 330 -10.72 -6.96 35.41
C ASP A 330 -12.13 -6.59 35.90
N LEU A 331 -13.08 -7.49 35.64
CA LEU A 331 -14.47 -7.34 36.04
C LEU A 331 -14.71 -7.71 37.51
N GLU A 332 -13.87 -8.58 38.07
CA GLU A 332 -14.10 -9.17 39.39
C GLU A 332 -13.54 -8.32 40.53
N SER A 333 -12.48 -7.55 40.28
CA SER A 333 -11.81 -6.73 41.30
C SER A 333 -12.48 -5.38 41.59
N ARG A 334 -13.58 -5.04 40.90
CA ARG A 334 -14.12 -3.67 40.95
C ARG A 334 -15.33 -3.51 41.86
N ASP A 335 -15.24 -2.51 42.73
CA ASP A 335 -16.32 -2.11 43.63
C ASP A 335 -17.53 -1.59 42.81
N PRO A 336 -18.78 -2.04 43.07
CA PRO A 336 -19.99 -1.61 42.35
C PRO A 336 -20.27 -0.09 42.42
N SER A 337 -19.59 0.62 43.31
CA SER A 337 -19.62 2.08 43.49
C SER A 337 -18.72 2.86 42.52
N SER A 338 -17.95 2.15 41.68
CA SER A 338 -16.92 2.73 40.81
C SER A 338 -17.47 3.51 39.60
N SER A 339 -16.59 4.31 38.99
CA SER A 339 -16.82 5.43 38.04
C SER A 339 -17.70 5.19 36.80
N GLY A 340 -18.26 4.00 36.60
CA GLY A 340 -19.08 3.65 35.43
C GLY A 340 -18.29 3.15 34.23
N TYR A 341 -16.95 3.23 34.25
CA TYR A 341 -16.09 2.68 33.21
C TYR A 341 -16.17 1.14 33.16
N ARG A 342 -16.31 0.56 31.97
CA ARG A 342 -16.53 -0.89 31.76
C ARG A 342 -15.38 -1.60 31.03
N GLY A 343 -14.19 -1.00 31.03
CA GLY A 343 -13.02 -1.56 30.35
C GLY A 343 -12.98 -1.31 28.84
N TYR A 344 -13.76 -0.35 28.35
CA TYR A 344 -13.76 0.07 26.95
C TYR A 344 -14.28 1.50 26.83
N LEU A 345 -13.89 2.18 25.75
CA LEU A 345 -14.38 3.50 25.38
C LEU A 345 -14.50 3.62 23.87
N ARG A 346 -15.28 4.60 23.41
CA ARG A 346 -15.28 5.00 22.00
C ARG A 346 -14.11 5.93 21.74
N VAL A 347 -13.48 5.79 20.58
CA VAL A 347 -12.41 6.67 20.12
C VAL A 347 -12.78 7.11 18.71
N ARG A 348 -12.72 8.42 18.43
CA ARG A 348 -12.93 8.91 17.05
C ARG A 348 -11.86 8.34 16.13
N LEU A 349 -12.23 7.91 14.93
CA LEU A 349 -11.29 7.21 14.03
C LEU A 349 -10.02 8.01 13.77
N GLN A 350 -10.13 9.32 13.56
CA GLN A 350 -8.98 10.20 13.31
C GLN A 350 -8.00 10.23 14.49
N GLN A 351 -8.50 10.08 15.72
CA GLN A 351 -7.69 10.17 16.93
C GLN A 351 -6.88 8.91 17.21
N LEU A 352 -7.21 7.80 16.53
CA LEU A 352 -6.34 6.63 16.48
C LEU A 352 -4.97 6.95 15.89
N LEU A 353 -4.82 8.00 15.09
CA LEU A 353 -3.54 8.40 14.51
C LEU A 353 -2.86 9.52 15.29
N ASN A 354 -3.50 10.11 16.29
CA ASN A 354 -2.97 11.26 17.01
C ASN A 354 -3.12 11.10 18.53
N HIS A 355 -4.06 11.81 19.16
CA HIS A 355 -4.12 11.93 20.61
C HIS A 355 -4.26 10.58 21.32
N PHE A 356 -5.06 9.66 20.78
CA PHE A 356 -5.22 8.34 21.39
C PHE A 356 -3.96 7.50 21.24
N TYR A 357 -3.33 7.52 20.06
CA TYR A 357 -2.06 6.82 19.83
C TYR A 357 -0.98 7.32 20.78
N VAL A 358 -0.81 8.64 20.87
CA VAL A 358 0.17 9.29 21.74
C VAL A 358 -0.08 8.94 23.21
N ALA A 359 -1.33 9.04 23.65
CA ALA A 359 -1.72 8.69 25.01
C ALA A 359 -1.36 7.23 25.35
N ARG A 360 -1.57 6.30 24.41
CA ARG A 360 -1.26 4.89 24.64
C ARG A 360 0.20 4.54 24.44
N ARG A 361 0.93 5.21 23.56
CA ARG A 361 2.34 4.91 23.29
C ARG A 361 3.26 5.45 24.38
N TRP A 362 3.10 6.72 24.77
CA TRP A 362 4.05 7.41 25.66
C TRP A 362 3.47 7.79 27.03
N HIS A 363 2.15 7.97 27.14
CA HIS A 363 1.51 8.42 28.38
C HIS A 363 0.67 7.33 29.06
N ALA A 364 0.90 6.05 28.74
CA ALA A 364 0.13 4.94 29.28
C ALA A 364 0.21 4.79 30.80
N GLY A 365 1.32 5.24 31.41
CA GLY A 365 1.51 5.28 32.86
C GLY A 365 0.98 6.56 33.53
N GLU A 366 0.70 7.60 32.75
CA GLU A 366 0.15 8.87 33.24
C GLU A 366 -1.37 8.89 33.17
N TRP A 367 -1.94 8.33 32.09
CA TRP A 367 -3.38 8.27 31.85
C TRP A 367 -3.84 6.83 31.70
N SER A 368 -4.67 6.40 32.64
CA SER A 368 -5.36 5.12 32.53
C SER A 368 -6.41 5.16 31.43
N MET A 369 -6.86 4.00 30.94
CA MET A 369 -7.97 3.94 29.99
C MET A 369 -9.27 4.50 30.58
N GLU A 370 -9.43 4.47 31.91
CA GLU A 370 -10.54 5.12 32.59
C GLU A 370 -10.47 6.66 32.52
N ASP A 371 -9.28 7.24 32.63
CA ASP A 371 -9.11 8.69 32.52
C ASP A 371 -9.44 9.16 31.09
N LEU A 372 -8.99 8.39 30.08
CA LEU A 372 -9.37 8.61 28.69
C LEU A 372 -10.89 8.48 28.50
N TRP A 373 -11.53 7.52 29.16
CA TRP A 373 -12.99 7.36 29.11
C TRP A 373 -13.73 8.53 29.74
N LYS A 374 -13.26 9.05 30.89
CA LYS A 374 -13.81 10.26 31.53
C LYS A 374 -13.68 11.48 30.61
N ALA A 375 -12.54 11.63 29.93
CA ALA A 375 -12.35 12.68 28.93
C ALA A 375 -13.31 12.52 27.74
N ALA A 376 -13.50 11.28 27.26
CA ALA A 376 -14.45 10.96 26.20
C ALA A 376 -15.90 11.35 26.55
N GLN A 377 -16.29 11.27 27.83
CA GLN A 377 -17.64 11.67 28.25
C GLN A 377 -17.91 13.18 28.09
N LYS A 378 -16.87 13.99 27.90
CA LYS A 378 -17.01 15.43 27.65
C LYS A 378 -17.35 15.74 26.19
N ASP A 379 -17.16 14.80 25.26
CA ASP A 379 -17.47 14.99 23.84
C ASP A 379 -18.99 15.11 23.62
N PRO A 380 -19.48 16.26 23.12
CA PRO A 380 -20.92 16.49 22.94
C PRO A 380 -21.55 15.67 21.81
N HIS A 381 -20.77 15.01 20.95
CA HIS A 381 -21.28 14.31 19.77
C HIS A 381 -21.72 12.88 20.08
N ASN A 382 -20.77 12.02 20.46
CA ASN A 382 -21.00 10.58 20.59
C ASN A 382 -20.28 9.98 21.81
N ALA A 383 -19.82 10.84 22.74
CA ALA A 383 -19.02 10.49 23.90
C ALA A 383 -17.75 9.69 23.54
N SER A 384 -17.08 10.08 22.46
CA SER A 384 -15.82 9.47 22.01
C SER A 384 -14.62 10.27 22.47
N PHE A 385 -13.50 9.58 22.67
CA PHE A 385 -12.25 10.23 23.01
C PHE A 385 -11.76 11.10 21.85
N VAL A 386 -11.48 12.37 22.18
CA VAL A 386 -10.88 13.34 21.28
C VAL A 386 -9.47 13.71 21.72
N SER A 387 -9.35 14.23 22.95
CA SER A 387 -8.11 14.65 23.58
C SER A 387 -8.25 14.62 25.10
N MET A 388 -7.13 14.75 25.81
CA MET A 388 -7.10 15.02 27.25
C MET A 388 -7.30 16.51 27.58
N ARG A 389 -7.24 17.40 26.59
CA ARG A 389 -7.39 18.85 26.76
C ARG A 389 -8.80 19.29 26.40
N ASP A 390 -9.44 20.01 27.32
CA ASP A 390 -10.83 20.46 27.15
C ASP A 390 -10.97 21.43 25.97
N GLU A 391 -9.96 22.28 25.71
CA GLU A 391 -10.00 23.20 24.56
C GLU A 391 -10.03 22.47 23.21
N GLU A 392 -9.37 21.31 23.13
CA GLU A 392 -9.33 20.48 21.92
C GLU A 392 -10.63 19.67 21.75
N ILE A 393 -11.27 19.28 22.87
CA ILE A 393 -12.59 18.62 22.85
C ILE A 393 -13.68 19.57 22.36
N PHE A 394 -13.67 20.83 22.80
CA PHE A 394 -14.74 21.80 22.53
C PHE A 394 -14.47 22.74 21.35
N ALA A 395 -13.36 22.57 20.63
CA ALA A 395 -13.04 23.41 19.47
C ALA A 395 -14.16 23.31 18.42
N GLN A 396 -14.94 24.39 18.25
CA GLN A 396 -16.00 24.48 17.23
C GLN A 396 -15.36 24.68 15.84
N ASN A 397 -15.22 23.58 15.09
CA ASN A 397 -14.58 23.56 13.78
C ASN A 397 -15.46 24.20 12.69
N LEU A 398 -15.24 25.48 12.38
CA LEU A 398 -15.94 26.24 11.33
C LEU A 398 -15.52 25.91 9.88
N ASN A 399 -14.72 24.88 9.61
CA ASN A 399 -14.40 24.43 8.24
C ASN A 399 -14.29 22.89 8.16
N ARG A 400 -15.46 22.28 8.02
CA ARG A 400 -15.82 20.87 8.28
C ARG A 400 -15.10 19.75 7.52
N GLU A 401 -13.99 19.98 6.83
CA GLU A 401 -13.34 18.91 6.03
C GLU A 401 -12.01 18.42 6.64
N VAL A 402 -11.31 19.26 7.42
CA VAL A 402 -10.15 18.91 8.26
C VAL A 402 -10.06 19.82 9.51
N ALA A 403 -10.82 20.92 9.57
CA ALA A 403 -10.32 22.15 10.18
C ALA A 403 -9.86 22.02 11.60
N THR A 404 -8.67 22.49 11.94
CA THR A 404 -7.42 22.66 11.20
C THR A 404 -6.61 21.35 11.17
N ALA A 405 -5.46 21.33 10.51
CA ALA A 405 -4.30 20.61 11.05
C ALA A 405 -3.96 21.10 12.50
N MET A 406 -4.93 20.99 13.43
CA MET A 406 -5.10 21.67 14.73
C MET A 406 -4.04 21.21 15.72
N LYS A 407 -3.05 21.99 16.15
CA LYS A 407 -2.62 23.36 15.84
C LYS A 407 -1.23 23.23 15.23
N ARG A 408 -0.89 23.93 14.13
CA ARG A 408 0.52 24.34 13.94
C ARG A 408 0.96 24.97 15.26
N SER A 409 1.97 24.37 15.89
CA SER A 409 2.49 24.78 17.20
C SER A 409 2.57 26.30 17.27
N GLU A 410 2.06 26.87 18.36
CA GLU A 410 2.28 28.27 18.68
C GLU A 410 3.78 28.54 18.68
N ASP A 411 4.29 29.15 17.61
CA ASP A 411 5.23 30.24 17.77
C ASP A 411 5.08 31.29 16.67
N LYS A 412 5.03 32.54 17.13
CA LYS A 412 4.79 33.73 16.33
C LYS A 412 6.00 34.04 15.47
N THR A 413 5.91 34.05 14.14
CA THR A 413 6.38 35.20 13.33
C THR A 413 6.00 35.12 11.84
N SER A 414 5.42 36.23 11.38
CA SER A 414 5.40 36.76 10.01
C SER A 414 4.77 35.95 8.86
N ILE A 415 3.51 36.31 8.63
CA ILE A 415 2.78 36.23 7.37
C ILE A 415 3.61 36.84 6.23
N ARG A 416 3.88 36.06 5.18
CA ARG A 416 4.05 36.58 3.82
C ARG A 416 3.07 35.89 2.89
N THR A 417 1.96 36.57 2.65
CA THR A 417 0.99 36.25 1.61
C THR A 417 1.65 36.44 0.25
N VAL A 418 1.95 35.35 -0.46
CA VAL A 418 2.24 35.43 -1.89
C VAL A 418 0.89 35.42 -2.60
N ARG A 419 0.47 36.61 -3.04
CA ARG A 419 -0.59 36.75 -4.05
C ARG A 419 -0.08 36.14 -5.35
N LEU A 420 -0.69 35.06 -5.80
CA LEU A 420 -0.61 34.67 -7.21
C LEU A 420 -1.54 35.61 -7.97
N ASN A 421 -0.93 36.59 -8.65
CA ASN A 421 -1.57 37.31 -9.74
C ASN A 421 -1.56 36.40 -10.98
N THR A 422 -2.73 36.32 -11.60
CA THR A 422 -3.10 35.84 -12.94
C THR A 422 -2.03 35.90 -14.04
N CYS A 423 -2.06 34.88 -14.91
CA CYS A 423 -2.29 35.03 -16.36
C CYS A 423 -2.94 33.76 -16.90
#